data_AF-K0V5B8-F1
#
_entry.id   AF-K0V5B8-F1
#
_cell.length_a   1.000
_cell.length_b   1.000
_cell.length_c   1.000
_cell.angle_alpha   90.00
_cell.angle_beta   90.00
_cell.angle_gamma   90.00
#
_symmetry.space_group_name_H-M   'P 1'
#
loop_
_entity.id
_entity.type
_entity.pdbx_description
1 polymer ?
#
loop_
_entity_poly.entity_id
_entity_poly.type
_entity_poly.pdbx_seq_one_letter_code
_entity_poly.pdbx_strand_id
1 'polypeptide(L)'
;NTGGDIFERGGPYLVRGAQDLLPTSALLDKYSPALFCTIRNYHDAGPKLAGALGGNGYSLQTHSLVIGVGNPYVYPDNLPRVNAKGGPEGRPGCWQPVTKDLWPMPYLVMDTGASIAPYNHLELGQPLVAEYVWGRQVGENTINP
;
A
#
# COMPACT_ATOMS: atom_id res chain seq x y z
N ASN A 1 -22.31 -49.91 8.91
CA ASN A 1 -22.34 -48.59 8.26
C ASN A 1 -22.07 -47.51 9.31
N THR A 2 -20.82 -47.16 9.54
CA THR A 2 -20.39 -46.18 10.58
C THR A 2 -19.97 -44.84 9.99
N GLY A 3 -19.75 -44.74 8.67
CA GLY A 3 -19.34 -43.49 8.02
C GLY A 3 -20.44 -42.42 7.99
N GLY A 4 -21.69 -42.80 7.75
CA GLY A 4 -22.82 -41.86 7.64
C GLY A 4 -23.07 -41.09 8.94
N ASP A 5 -23.05 -41.78 10.08
CA ASP A 5 -23.30 -41.21 11.41
C ASP A 5 -22.25 -40.12 11.79
N ILE A 6 -20.99 -40.30 11.36
CA ILE A 6 -19.93 -39.29 11.52
C ILE A 6 -20.20 -38.06 10.65
N PHE A 7 -20.64 -38.24 9.41
CA PHE A 7 -20.98 -37.12 8.52
C PHE A 7 -22.26 -36.41 8.94
N GLU A 8 -23.25 -37.10 9.48
CA GLU A 8 -24.48 -36.49 10.02
C GLU A 8 -24.16 -35.63 11.24
N ARG A 9 -23.32 -36.14 12.15
CA ARG A 9 -22.86 -35.38 13.33
C ARG A 9 -21.92 -34.23 12.98
N GLY A 10 -21.09 -34.40 11.95
CA GLY A 10 -20.13 -33.40 11.46
C GLY A 10 -20.71 -32.37 10.49
N GLY A 11 -21.81 -32.70 9.82
CA GLY A 11 -22.42 -31.91 8.74
C GLY A 11 -22.69 -30.45 9.11
N PRO A 12 -23.32 -30.16 10.27
CA PRO A 12 -23.57 -28.78 10.69
C PRO A 12 -22.27 -27.95 10.83
N TYR A 13 -21.17 -28.56 11.29
CA TYR A 13 -19.89 -27.88 11.44
C TYR A 13 -19.21 -27.62 10.09
N LEU A 14 -19.34 -28.55 9.14
CA LEU A 14 -18.84 -28.35 7.77
C LEU A 14 -19.59 -27.24 7.05
N VAL A 15 -20.93 -27.21 7.17
CA VAL A 15 -21.76 -26.13 6.61
C VAL A 15 -21.38 -24.79 7.24
N ARG A 16 -21.23 -24.74 8.57
CA ARG A 16 -20.83 -23.51 9.26
C ARG A 16 -19.43 -23.04 8.84
N GLY A 17 -18.45 -23.94 8.77
CA GLY A 17 -17.11 -23.63 8.32
C GLY A 17 -17.08 -23.12 6.88
N ALA A 18 -17.90 -23.69 5.99
CA ALA A 18 -18.04 -23.19 4.63
C ALA A 18 -18.64 -21.77 4.59
N GLN A 19 -19.63 -21.47 5.45
CA GLN A 19 -20.18 -20.11 5.59
C GLN A 19 -19.16 -19.11 6.14
N ASP A 20 -18.38 -19.50 7.14
CA ASP A 20 -17.33 -18.65 7.73
C ASP A 20 -16.18 -18.37 6.75
N LEU A 21 -15.98 -19.23 5.74
CA LEU A 21 -14.98 -19.05 4.69
C LEU A 21 -15.42 -18.11 3.56
N LEU A 22 -16.72 -17.80 3.44
CA LEU A 22 -17.23 -16.91 2.39
C LEU A 22 -16.55 -15.52 2.35
N PRO A 23 -16.42 -14.76 3.45
CA PRO A 23 -15.82 -13.42 3.39
C PRO A 23 -14.33 -13.45 3.00
N THR A 24 -13.57 -14.44 3.46
CA THR A 24 -12.14 -14.54 3.17
C THR A 24 -11.89 -15.04 1.74
N SER A 25 -12.67 -16.00 1.26
CA SER A 25 -12.57 -16.48 -0.11
C SER A 25 -13.02 -15.42 -1.14
N ALA A 26 -14.08 -14.66 -0.85
CA ALA A 26 -14.49 -13.53 -1.70
C ALA A 26 -13.42 -12.42 -1.76
N LEU A 27 -12.74 -12.14 -0.64
CA LEU A 27 -11.64 -11.18 -0.62
C LEU A 27 -10.42 -11.70 -1.41
N LEU A 28 -10.07 -12.98 -1.24
CA LEU A 28 -9.01 -13.61 -2.00
C LEU A 28 -9.31 -13.59 -3.50
N ASP A 29 -10.53 -13.89 -3.91
CA ASP A 29 -10.96 -13.85 -5.31
C ASP A 29 -10.81 -12.43 -5.89
N LYS A 30 -11.32 -11.43 -5.16
CA LYS A 30 -11.20 -10.00 -5.54
C LYS A 30 -9.76 -9.54 -5.73
N TYR A 31 -8.83 -9.95 -4.85
CA TYR A 31 -7.42 -9.52 -4.90
C TYR A 31 -6.49 -10.53 -5.58
N SER A 32 -7.00 -11.66 -6.09
CA SER A 32 -6.22 -12.68 -6.78
C SER A 32 -5.38 -12.13 -7.95
N PRO A 33 -5.83 -11.13 -8.74
CA PRO A 33 -4.98 -10.56 -9.79
C PRO A 33 -3.76 -9.84 -9.22
N ALA A 34 -3.85 -9.23 -8.05
CA ALA A 34 -2.71 -8.55 -7.42
C ALA A 34 -1.62 -9.54 -7.00
N LEU A 35 -1.99 -10.72 -6.52
CA LEU A 35 -1.03 -11.79 -6.18
C LEU A 35 -0.30 -12.28 -7.44
N PHE A 36 -1.05 -12.56 -8.51
CA PHE A 36 -0.47 -12.94 -9.79
C PHE A 36 0.50 -11.87 -10.32
N CYS A 37 0.09 -10.61 -10.31
CA CYS A 37 0.89 -9.50 -10.79
C CYS A 37 2.13 -9.25 -9.92
N THR A 38 2.03 -9.47 -8.61
CA THR A 38 3.20 -9.43 -7.71
C THR A 38 4.24 -10.45 -8.18
N ILE A 39 3.87 -11.73 -8.31
CA ILE A 39 4.80 -12.79 -8.71
C ILE A 39 5.38 -12.50 -10.10
N ARG A 40 4.54 -12.14 -11.07
CA ARG A 40 4.96 -11.82 -12.44
C ARG A 40 5.94 -10.64 -12.48
N ASN A 41 5.63 -9.54 -11.81
CA ASN A 41 6.45 -8.33 -11.89
C ASN A 41 7.77 -8.46 -11.11
N TYR A 42 7.81 -9.33 -10.08
CA TYR A 42 9.05 -9.63 -9.36
C TYR A 42 10.12 -10.29 -10.24
N HIS A 43 9.72 -11.06 -11.26
CA HIS A 43 10.64 -11.58 -12.27
C HIS A 43 11.41 -10.44 -12.97
N ASP A 44 10.72 -9.37 -13.36
CA ASP A 44 11.32 -8.24 -14.08
C ASP A 44 12.04 -7.25 -13.14
N ALA A 45 11.58 -7.15 -11.89
CA ALA A 45 12.18 -6.29 -10.88
C ALA A 45 13.48 -6.87 -10.31
N GLY A 46 13.58 -8.19 -10.17
CA GLY A 46 14.71 -8.88 -9.55
C GLY A 46 16.08 -8.48 -10.12
N PRO A 47 16.31 -8.60 -11.43
CA PRO A 47 17.60 -8.21 -12.04
C PRO A 47 17.93 -6.73 -11.87
N LYS A 48 16.93 -5.84 -11.95
CA LYS A 48 17.11 -4.39 -11.77
C LYS A 48 17.51 -4.07 -10.33
N LEU A 49 16.86 -4.73 -9.38
CA LEU A 49 17.14 -4.59 -7.96
C LEU A 49 18.52 -5.16 -7.61
N ALA A 50 18.91 -6.29 -8.22
CA ALA A 50 20.26 -6.82 -8.09
C ALA A 50 21.31 -5.81 -8.59
N GLY A 51 21.09 -5.17 -9.74
CA GLY A 51 21.98 -4.11 -10.24
C GLY A 51 22.16 -2.94 -9.26
N ALA A 52 21.08 -2.54 -8.58
CA ALA A 52 21.12 -1.45 -7.60
C ALA A 52 21.73 -1.88 -6.25
N LEU A 53 21.36 -3.05 -5.72
CA LEU A 53 21.68 -3.51 -4.36
C LEU A 53 23.05 -4.21 -4.23
N GLY A 54 23.95 -4.09 -5.21
CA GLY A 54 25.30 -4.68 -5.12
C GLY A 54 25.51 -6.01 -5.86
N GLY A 55 24.59 -6.40 -6.75
CA GLY A 55 24.79 -7.47 -7.73
C GLY A 55 25.91 -7.17 -8.75
N ASN A 56 26.50 -5.98 -8.69
CA ASN A 56 27.76 -5.61 -9.33
C ASN A 56 29.01 -6.11 -8.57
N GLY A 57 28.85 -6.76 -7.41
CA GLY A 57 29.95 -7.30 -6.59
C GLY A 57 30.63 -6.29 -5.67
N TYR A 58 30.13 -5.06 -5.58
CA TYR A 58 30.71 -4.00 -4.74
C TYR A 58 29.72 -3.48 -3.71
N SER A 59 28.84 -2.56 -4.10
CA SER A 59 28.05 -1.78 -3.16
C SER A 59 26.72 -1.32 -3.79
N LEU A 60 25.82 -0.93 -2.89
CA LEU A 60 24.56 -0.27 -3.19
C LEU A 60 24.80 1.02 -3.98
N GLN A 61 24.18 1.14 -5.15
CA GLN A 61 24.09 2.40 -5.90
C GLN A 61 22.74 3.05 -5.60
N THR A 62 22.75 4.11 -4.79
CA THR A 62 21.54 4.84 -4.40
C THR A 62 21.73 6.35 -4.51
N HIS A 63 20.65 7.05 -4.88
CA HIS A 63 20.55 8.50 -4.76
C HIS A 63 19.77 8.80 -3.49
N SER A 64 20.49 9.08 -2.40
CA SER A 64 19.89 9.35 -1.10
C SER A 64 19.80 10.84 -0.85
N LEU A 65 18.66 11.29 -0.33
CA LEU A 65 18.51 12.62 0.24
C LEU A 65 18.54 12.49 1.77
N VAL A 66 19.27 13.39 2.44
CA VAL A 66 19.16 13.54 3.89
C VAL A 66 17.84 14.25 4.18
N ILE A 67 16.89 13.48 4.66
CA ILE A 67 15.65 13.96 5.24
C ILE A 67 15.84 14.02 6.75
N GLY A 68 15.55 15.18 7.34
CA GLY A 68 15.58 15.39 8.77
C GLY A 68 14.31 14.87 9.44
N VAL A 69 14.02 15.38 10.63
CA VAL A 69 13.00 14.81 11.52
C VAL A 69 11.60 15.13 10.99
N GLY A 70 10.75 14.11 10.87
CA GLY A 70 9.33 14.30 10.52
C GLY A 70 8.54 14.98 11.65
N ASN A 71 7.30 15.38 11.34
CA ASN A 71 6.41 15.98 12.33
C ASN A 71 6.19 15.01 13.52
N PRO A 72 6.17 15.51 14.77
CA PRO A 72 5.85 14.68 15.91
C PRO A 72 4.42 14.18 15.82
N TYR A 73 4.19 12.95 16.29
CA TYR A 73 2.84 12.39 16.39
C TYR A 73 2.03 13.15 17.44
N VAL A 74 0.85 13.63 17.06
CA VAL A 74 -0.12 14.28 17.93
C VAL A 74 -1.36 13.39 18.04
N TYR A 75 -1.69 12.98 19.28
CA TYR A 75 -2.92 12.27 19.57
C TYR A 75 -4.04 13.29 19.86
N PRO A 76 -5.26 13.14 19.30
CA PRO A 76 -5.73 12.06 18.43
C PRO A 76 -5.58 12.32 16.91
N ASP A 77 -4.99 13.43 16.49
CA ASP A 77 -5.06 13.92 15.11
C ASP A 77 -4.26 13.09 14.08
N ASN A 78 -3.25 12.34 14.53
CA ASN A 78 -2.43 11.48 13.68
C ASN A 78 -2.78 9.98 13.76
N LEU A 79 -3.99 9.62 14.21
CA LEU A 79 -4.41 8.22 14.25
C LEU A 79 -4.23 7.53 12.87
N PRO A 80 -3.70 6.29 12.85
CA PRO A 80 -3.50 5.56 11.59
C PRO A 80 -4.80 5.46 10.80
N ARG A 81 -4.79 5.95 9.57
CA ARG A 81 -5.89 5.75 8.62
C ARG A 81 -5.59 4.54 7.74
N VAL A 82 -6.59 3.70 7.54
CA VAL A 82 -6.48 2.45 6.76
C VAL A 82 -7.45 2.43 5.58
N ASN A 83 -7.83 3.61 5.08
CA ASN A 83 -8.86 3.75 4.06
C ASN A 83 -8.24 3.83 2.64
N ALA A 84 -7.22 2.99 2.38
CA ALA A 84 -6.72 2.76 1.02
C ALA A 84 -7.62 1.76 0.29
N LYS A 85 -8.15 2.18 -0.86
CA LYS A 85 -8.92 1.34 -1.77
C LYS A 85 -8.59 1.73 -3.20
N GLY A 86 -8.81 0.79 -4.11
CA GLY A 86 -8.42 0.95 -5.50
C GLY A 86 -6.96 0.56 -5.67
N GLY A 87 -6.69 -0.24 -6.68
CA GLY A 87 -5.33 -0.46 -7.17
C GLY A 87 -5.06 0.48 -8.35
N PRO A 88 -4.03 0.16 -9.16
CA PRO A 88 -3.90 0.71 -10.51
C PRO A 88 -5.24 0.73 -11.23
N GLU A 89 -5.63 1.86 -11.84
CA GLU A 89 -6.91 1.98 -12.56
C GLU A 89 -8.16 1.68 -11.69
N GLY A 90 -8.07 1.85 -10.37
CA GLY A 90 -9.19 1.67 -9.42
C GLY A 90 -9.51 0.23 -9.05
N ARG A 91 -8.74 -0.76 -9.49
CA ARG A 91 -8.99 -2.19 -9.22
C ARG A 91 -7.72 -2.99 -8.91
N PRO A 92 -7.81 -4.14 -8.21
CA PRO A 92 -6.68 -5.04 -8.05
C PRO A 92 -6.20 -5.54 -9.41
N GLY A 93 -4.90 -5.46 -9.69
CA GLY A 93 -4.36 -5.86 -10.98
C GLY A 93 -2.92 -5.42 -11.22
N CYS A 94 -2.46 -5.67 -12.44
CA CYS A 94 -1.10 -5.35 -12.84
C CYS A 94 -1.00 -3.85 -13.11
N TRP A 95 -0.02 -3.22 -12.49
CA TRP A 95 0.32 -1.84 -12.83
C TRP A 95 1.01 -1.79 -14.21
N GLN A 96 0.73 -0.76 -15.01
CA GLN A 96 1.37 -0.55 -16.31
C GLN A 96 2.80 -0.06 -16.11
N PRO A 97 3.80 -0.50 -16.88
CA PRO A 97 5.16 0.02 -16.74
C PRO A 97 5.19 1.54 -16.98
N VAL A 98 6.02 2.28 -16.21
CA VAL A 98 6.27 3.70 -16.47
C VAL A 98 6.88 3.82 -17.87
N THR A 99 6.14 4.35 -18.83
CA THR A 99 6.67 4.77 -20.13
C THR A 99 6.79 6.29 -20.17
N LYS A 100 7.50 6.83 -21.17
CA LYS A 100 7.59 8.30 -21.37
C LYS A 100 6.20 8.95 -21.50
N ASP A 101 5.24 8.22 -22.06
CA ASP A 101 3.88 8.69 -22.32
C ASP A 101 2.99 8.59 -21.06
N LEU A 102 3.42 7.79 -20.07
CA LEU A 102 2.80 7.67 -18.74
C LEU A 102 3.52 8.53 -17.69
N TRP A 103 4.42 9.43 -18.11
CA TRP A 103 5.11 10.35 -17.21
C TRP A 103 4.43 11.73 -17.20
N PRO A 104 4.12 12.30 -16.03
CA PRO A 104 4.40 11.80 -14.67
C PRO A 104 3.52 10.60 -14.28
N MET A 105 4.13 9.65 -13.56
CA MET A 105 3.48 8.40 -13.15
C MET A 105 2.15 8.67 -12.43
N PRO A 106 1.04 8.01 -12.82
CA PRO A 106 -0.22 8.15 -12.11
C PRO A 106 -0.07 7.65 -10.68
N TYR A 107 -0.46 8.50 -9.72
CA TYR A 107 -0.39 8.23 -8.30
C TYR A 107 -1.78 7.89 -7.74
N LEU A 108 -1.86 6.84 -6.93
CA LEU A 108 -3.08 6.50 -6.22
C LEU A 108 -3.21 7.37 -4.96
N VAL A 109 -4.19 8.25 -4.95
CA VAL A 109 -4.58 8.99 -3.74
C VAL A 109 -5.24 8.02 -2.76
N MET A 110 -4.71 7.95 -1.55
CA MET A 110 -5.15 7.02 -0.51
C MET A 110 -5.19 7.71 0.86
N ASP A 111 -6.27 7.49 1.59
CA ASP A 111 -6.46 8.03 2.93
C ASP A 111 -5.76 7.13 3.96
N THR A 112 -4.42 7.14 3.93
CA THR A 112 -3.54 6.34 4.81
C THR A 112 -2.43 7.16 5.47
N GLY A 113 -2.47 8.49 5.34
CA GLY A 113 -1.40 9.37 5.82
C GLY A 113 -0.10 9.32 5.01
N ALA A 114 0.02 8.39 4.05
CA ALA A 114 1.13 8.30 3.10
C ALA A 114 0.82 8.95 1.74
N SER A 115 -0.33 9.61 1.60
CA SER A 115 -0.69 10.29 0.36
C SER A 115 0.17 11.51 0.13
N ILE A 116 0.87 11.55 -1.00
CA ILE A 116 1.63 12.74 -1.45
C ILE A 116 0.68 13.80 -2.03
N ALA A 117 -0.55 13.42 -2.42
CA ALA A 117 -1.52 14.36 -2.94
C ALA A 117 -1.96 15.31 -1.81
N PRO A 118 -1.63 16.61 -1.91
CA PRO A 118 -1.94 17.57 -0.89
C PRO A 118 -3.46 17.76 -0.87
N TYR A 119 -4.03 17.66 0.33
CA TYR A 119 -5.12 18.50 0.80
C TYR A 119 -6.07 19.00 -0.29
N ASN A 120 -7.26 18.39 -0.40
CA ASN A 120 -8.33 18.83 -1.30
C ASN A 120 -8.94 20.20 -0.91
N HIS A 121 -8.23 21.02 -0.12
CA HIS A 121 -8.64 22.32 0.35
C HIS A 121 -7.60 23.38 -0.06
N LEU A 122 -8.10 24.59 -0.31
CA LEU A 122 -7.24 25.74 -0.57
C LEU A 122 -6.59 26.17 0.74
N GLU A 123 -5.30 25.89 0.86
CA GLU A 123 -4.44 26.45 1.92
C GLU A 123 -3.19 27.08 1.30
N LEU A 124 -2.53 27.94 2.07
CA LEU A 124 -1.16 28.34 1.77
C LEU A 124 -0.33 27.06 1.70
N GLY A 125 0.23 26.77 0.53
CA GLY A 125 0.93 25.52 0.25
C GLY A 125 1.94 25.22 1.36
N GLN A 126 1.61 24.24 2.19
CA GLN A 126 2.53 23.69 3.15
C GLN A 126 3.24 22.53 2.47
N PRO A 127 4.56 22.52 2.50
CA PRO A 127 5.44 23.30 3.37
C PRO A 127 5.82 24.70 2.82
N LEU A 128 5.89 25.73 3.68
CA LEU A 128 6.16 27.13 3.30
C LEU A 128 7.67 27.48 3.25
N VAL A 129 8.50 26.67 3.91
CA VAL A 129 9.95 26.82 4.13
C VAL A 129 10.64 25.43 4.09
N ALA A 130 11.46 25.09 5.09
CA ALA A 130 12.29 23.90 5.12
C ALA A 130 11.56 22.68 5.69
N GLU A 131 10.22 22.65 5.70
CA GLU A 131 9.47 21.59 6.36
C GLU A 131 9.52 20.25 5.59
N TYR A 132 9.91 20.26 4.30
CA TYR A 132 10.31 19.04 3.59
C TYR A 132 11.55 18.37 4.18
N VAL A 133 12.41 19.14 4.85
CA VAL A 133 13.71 18.67 5.36
C VAL A 133 13.66 18.50 6.87
N TRP A 134 13.00 19.38 7.63
CA TRP A 134 13.11 19.40 9.10
C TRP A 134 11.77 19.24 9.83
N GLY A 135 10.72 18.82 9.12
CA GLY A 135 9.37 18.83 9.67
C GLY A 135 8.85 20.25 9.86
N ARG A 136 7.60 20.36 10.28
CA ARG A 136 6.85 21.62 10.30
C ARG A 136 7.45 22.59 11.32
N GLN A 137 8.04 23.67 10.81
CA GLN A 137 8.67 24.71 11.63
C GLN A 137 7.68 25.82 12.00
N VAL A 138 6.63 26.02 11.19
CA VAL A 138 5.60 27.07 11.37
C VAL A 138 4.22 26.47 11.12
N GLY A 139 3.28 26.71 12.05
CA GLY A 139 1.91 26.19 11.99
C GLY A 139 1.66 25.03 12.96
N GLU A 140 0.46 24.45 12.89
CA GLU A 140 0.03 23.35 13.76
C GLU A 140 0.75 22.05 13.36
N ASN A 141 1.17 21.22 14.31
CA ASN A 141 1.86 19.95 13.99
C ASN A 141 0.92 18.89 13.38
N THR A 142 -0.38 19.18 13.37
CA THR A 142 -1.45 18.29 12.92
C THR A 142 -1.61 18.39 11.40
N ILE A 143 -1.88 17.24 10.78
CA ILE A 143 -2.17 17.09 9.34
C ILE A 143 -3.69 17.24 9.08
N ASN A 144 -4.49 17.20 10.13
CA ASN A 144 -5.94 17.29 10.08
C ASN A 144 -6.36 18.70 10.54
N PRO A 145 -7.12 19.47 9.73
CA PRO A 145 -7.82 20.64 10.24
C PRO A 145 -8.94 20.25 11.23
#